data_AF-A0A5L4EUS9-F1
#
_entry.id   AF-A0A5L4EUS9-F1
#
_cell.length_a   1.000
_cell.length_b   1.000
_cell.length_c   1.000
_cell.angle_alpha   90.00
_cell.angle_beta   90.00
_cell.angle_gamma   90.00
#
_symmetry.space_group_name_H-M   'P 1'
#
loop_
_entity.id
_entity.type
_entity.pdbx_description
1 polymer ?
#
loop_
_entity_poly.entity_id
_entity_poly.type
_entity_poly.pdbx_seq_one_letter_code
_entity_poly.pdbx_strand_id
1 'polypeptide(L)'
;MKKSLALVLISSTFLFGAGGIDKVNTFLQNLSTAFYAIGVFILTIAIMWGGSKIMFQGQTLREVAPIFIGGILFGSASALAGYFIS
;
A
#
# COMPACT_ATOMS: atom_id res chain seq x y z
N MET A 1 -13.37 -19.43 -34.57
CA MET A 1 -12.68 -18.45 -33.71
C MET A 1 -13.61 -17.39 -33.11
N LYS A 2 -14.62 -16.85 -33.83
CA LYS A 2 -15.53 -15.80 -33.32
C LYS A 2 -16.41 -16.23 -32.12
N LYS A 3 -16.78 -17.51 -32.01
CA LYS A 3 -17.61 -18.05 -30.91
C LYS A 3 -16.89 -18.15 -29.55
N SER A 4 -15.57 -18.33 -29.55
CA SER A 4 -14.76 -18.39 -28.31
C SER A 4 -14.54 -16.99 -27.72
N LEU A 5 -14.40 -15.97 -28.57
CA LEU A 5 -14.30 -14.58 -28.14
C LEU A 5 -15.59 -14.09 -27.47
N ALA A 6 -16.76 -14.48 -28.01
CA ALA A 6 -18.06 -14.15 -27.42
C ALA A 6 -18.27 -14.83 -26.05
N LEU A 7 -17.77 -16.06 -25.87
CA LEU A 7 -17.86 -16.75 -24.58
C LEU A 7 -16.99 -16.10 -23.49
N VAL A 8 -15.84 -15.51 -23.86
CA VAL A 8 -14.99 -14.72 -22.94
C VAL A 8 -15.63 -13.38 -22.56
N LEU A 9 -16.34 -12.74 -23.49
CA LEU A 9 -17.07 -11.50 -23.25
C LEU A 9 -18.34 -11.72 -22.40
N ILE A 10 -19.00 -12.87 -22.54
CA ILE A 10 -20.17 -13.24 -21.72
C ILE A 10 -19.72 -13.76 -20.34
N SER A 11 -18.60 -14.50 -20.26
CA SER A 11 -18.06 -14.97 -18.98
C SER A 11 -17.52 -13.84 -18.13
N SER A 12 -16.94 -12.80 -18.73
CA SER A 12 -16.58 -11.58 -18.00
C SER A 12 -17.81 -10.87 -17.44
N THR A 13 -18.91 -10.76 -18.18
CA THR A 13 -20.17 -10.21 -17.63
C THR A 13 -20.82 -11.09 -16.55
N PHE A 14 -20.68 -12.43 -16.62
CA PHE A 14 -21.19 -13.34 -15.58
C PHE A 14 -20.31 -13.36 -14.31
N LEU A 15 -18.99 -13.21 -14.45
CA LEU A 15 -18.08 -13.04 -13.32
C LEU A 15 -18.26 -11.67 -12.64
N PHE A 16 -18.61 -10.65 -13.42
CA PHE A 16 -19.00 -9.33 -12.92
C PHE A 16 -20.41 -9.30 -12.30
N GLY A 17 -21.36 -10.14 -12.76
CA GLY A 17 -22.76 -10.12 -12.33
C GLY A 17 -23.14 -11.03 -11.14
N ALA A 18 -22.32 -12.02 -10.78
CA ALA A 18 -22.69 -13.06 -9.80
C ALA A 18 -22.01 -12.95 -8.42
N GLY A 19 -21.54 -11.76 -8.02
CA GLY A 19 -20.87 -11.56 -6.72
C GLY A 19 -19.34 -11.68 -6.74
N GLY A 20 -18.74 -11.73 -7.94
CA GLY A 20 -17.29 -11.61 -8.10
C GLY A 20 -16.78 -10.20 -7.80
N ILE A 21 -17.57 -9.17 -8.11
CA ILE A 21 -17.25 -7.77 -7.79
C ILE A 21 -17.17 -7.57 -6.28
N ASP A 22 -18.08 -8.15 -5.49
CA ASP A 22 -18.03 -8.07 -4.03
C ASP A 22 -16.78 -8.74 -3.46
N LYS A 23 -16.38 -9.90 -4.00
CA LYS A 23 -15.13 -10.56 -3.60
C LYS A 23 -13.90 -9.77 -4.02
N VAL A 24 -13.89 -9.17 -5.20
CA VAL A 24 -12.80 -8.31 -5.68
C VAL A 24 -12.71 -7.05 -4.83
N ASN A 25 -13.83 -6.39 -4.54
CA ASN A 25 -13.88 -5.22 -3.67
C ASN A 25 -13.38 -5.56 -2.26
N THR A 26 -13.82 -6.68 -1.69
CA THR A 26 -13.35 -7.16 -0.38
C THR A 26 -11.85 -7.48 -0.40
N PHE A 27 -11.36 -8.12 -1.46
CA PHE A 27 -9.94 -8.41 -1.64
C PHE A 27 -9.11 -7.13 -1.72
N LEU A 28 -9.57 -6.15 -2.50
CA LEU A 28 -8.92 -4.85 -2.65
C LEU A 28 -8.93 -4.03 -1.35
N GLN A 29 -10.02 -4.07 -0.58
CA GLN A 29 -10.08 -3.43 0.75
C GLN A 29 -9.14 -4.08 1.77
N ASN A 30 -9.10 -5.41 1.82
CA ASN A 30 -8.17 -6.14 2.68
C ASN A 30 -6.72 -5.87 2.29
N LEU A 31 -6.43 -5.81 0.98
CA LEU A 31 -5.12 -5.49 0.46
C LEU A 31 -4.71 -4.08 0.88
N SER A 32 -5.54 -3.07 0.63
CA SER A 32 -5.22 -1.69 1.01
C SER A 32 -4.99 -1.54 2.51
N THR A 33 -5.81 -2.20 3.34
CA THR A 33 -5.62 -2.23 4.79
C THR A 33 -4.27 -2.83 5.18
N ALA A 34 -3.86 -3.93 4.55
CA ALA A 34 -2.57 -4.57 4.80
C ALA A 34 -1.39 -3.66 4.37
N PHE A 35 -1.49 -3.00 3.22
CA PHE A 35 -0.46 -2.08 2.74
C PHE A 35 -0.34 -0.83 3.65
N TYR A 36 -1.45 -0.30 4.14
CA TYR A 36 -1.46 0.80 5.11
C TYR A 36 -0.82 0.40 6.44
N ALA A 37 -1.16 -0.78 6.97
CA ALA A 37 -0.58 -1.30 8.19
C ALA A 37 0.95 -1.42 8.07
N ILE A 38 1.43 -2.07 7.00
CA ILE A 38 2.87 -2.24 6.76
C ILE A 38 3.57 -0.89 6.59
N GLY A 39 2.95 0.07 5.91
CA GLY A 39 3.49 1.41 5.72
C GLY A 39 3.74 2.17 7.03
N VAL A 40 2.77 2.12 7.96
CA VAL A 40 2.91 2.73 9.30
C VAL A 40 3.97 2.01 10.15
N PHE A 41 4.08 0.68 10.03
CA PHE A 41 5.14 -0.07 10.72
C PHE A 41 6.54 0.36 10.26
N ILE A 42 6.74 0.53 8.95
CA ILE A 42 8.02 0.96 8.39
C ILE A 42 8.36 2.39 8.85
N LEU A 43 7.38 3.30 8.89
CA LEU A 43 7.56 4.65 9.43
C LEU A 43 8.02 4.63 10.89
N THR A 44 7.43 3.76 11.70
CA THR A 44 7.77 3.60 13.13
C THR A 44 9.23 3.15 13.31
N ILE A 45 9.66 2.15 12.54
CA ILE A 45 11.05 1.66 12.58
C ILE A 45 12.02 2.73 12.08
N ALA A 46 11.69 3.47 11.02
CA ALA A 46 12.52 4.54 10.48
C ALA A 46 12.78 5.64 11.53
N ILE A 47 11.76 6.01 12.30
CA ILE A 47 11.89 6.99 13.39
C ILE A 47 12.71 6.43 14.54
N MET A 48 12.50 5.17 14.94
CA MET A 48 13.30 4.54 16.01
C MET A 48 14.79 4.46 15.66
N TRP A 49 15.10 4.06 14.43
CA TRP A 49 16.49 3.99 13.94
C TRP A 49 17.11 5.38 13.82
N GLY A 50 16.38 6.34 13.26
CA GLY A 50 16.84 7.71 13.13
C GLY A 50 17.07 8.39 14.48
N GLY A 51 16.11 8.27 15.40
CA GLY A 51 16.21 8.82 16.75
C GLY A 51 17.38 8.23 17.54
N SER A 52 17.64 6.93 17.41
CA SER A 52 18.77 6.27 18.08
C SER A 52 20.13 6.74 17.54
N LYS A 53 20.24 7.01 16.24
CA LYS A 53 21.46 7.56 15.61
C LYS A 53 21.74 9.00 16.06
N ILE A 54 20.69 9.80 16.26
CA ILE A 54 20.80 11.19 16.74
C ILE A 54 21.19 11.23 18.22
N MET A 55 20.55 10.39 19.06
CA MET A 55 20.69 10.49 20.52
C MET A 55 21.94 9.79 21.08
N PHE A 56 22.42 8.72 20.44
CA PHE A 56 23.51 7.89 20.99
C PHE A 56 24.84 7.95 20.24
N GLN A 57 24.90 8.53 19.03
CA GLN A 57 26.15 8.59 18.25
C GLN A 57 26.66 10.01 17.97
N GLY A 58 25.97 11.05 18.45
CA GLY A 58 26.35 12.45 18.18
C GLY A 58 26.35 12.82 16.69
N GLN A 59 25.80 11.96 15.83
CA GLN A 59 25.71 12.18 14.40
C GLN A 59 24.74 13.33 14.13
N THR A 60 25.18 14.28 13.32
CA THR A 60 24.36 15.45 13.00
C THR A 60 23.09 15.02 12.29
N LEU A 61 21.98 15.75 12.49
CA LEU A 61 20.69 15.48 11.85
C LEU A 61 20.78 15.31 10.32
N ARG A 62 21.85 15.84 9.71
CA ARG A 62 22.15 15.75 8.29
C ARG A 62 22.53 14.34 7.81
N GLU A 63 23.12 13.51 8.68
CA GLU A 63 23.45 12.11 8.35
C GLU A 63 22.25 11.18 8.50
N VAL A 64 21.24 11.61 9.27
CA VAL A 64 20.00 10.84 9.52
C VAL A 64 18.81 11.37 8.70
N ALA A 65 18.92 12.59 8.15
CA ALA A 65 17.95 13.20 7.23
C ALA A 65 17.40 12.25 6.13
N PRO A 66 18.21 11.45 5.43
CA PRO A 66 17.68 10.55 4.39
C PRO A 66 16.70 9.49 4.92
N ILE A 67 16.87 9.01 6.15
CA ILE A 67 15.94 8.02 6.76
C ILE A 67 14.61 8.68 7.08
N PHE A 68 14.61 9.91 7.60
CA PHE A 68 13.38 10.64 7.92
C PHE A 68 12.60 11.05 6.67
N ILE A 69 13.31 11.55 5.64
CA ILE A 69 12.69 11.91 4.36
C ILE A 69 12.06 10.66 3.72
N GLY A 70 12.77 9.54 3.70
CA GLY A 70 12.24 8.26 3.21
C GLY A 70 11.03 7.78 4.03
N GLY A 71 11.09 7.89 5.36
CA GLY A 71 10.01 7.51 6.26
C GLY A 71 8.74 8.31 6.03
N ILE A 72 8.85 9.65 5.93
CA ILE A 72 7.71 10.54 5.67
C ILE A 72 7.08 10.22 4.31
N LEU A 73 7.90 10.05 3.26
CA LEU A 73 7.42 9.68 1.93
C LEU A 73 6.62 8.36 1.95
N PHE A 74 7.13 7.33 2.63
CA PHE A 74 6.46 6.04 2.75
C PHE A 74 5.14 6.15 3.54
N GLY A 75 5.12 6.93 4.62
CA GLY A 75 3.91 7.22 5.39
C GLY A 75 2.83 7.94 4.57
N SER A 76 3.22 8.95 3.79
CA SER A 76 2.28 9.66 2.90
C SER A 76 1.78 8.81 1.72
N ALA A 77 2.62 7.92 1.16
CA ALA A 77 2.20 6.98 0.12
C ALA A 77 1.15 5.97 0.63
N SER A 78 1.26 5.58 1.90
CA SER A 78 0.31 4.66 2.56
C SER A 78 -1.08 5.27 2.66
N ALA A 79 -1.18 6.57 2.98
CA ALA A 79 -2.45 7.28 3.06
C ALA A 79 -3.12 7.44 1.68
N LEU A 80 -2.33 7.63 0.62
CA LEU A 80 -2.85 7.72 -0.75
C LEU A 80 -3.41 6.36 -1.24
N ALA A 81 -2.78 5.24 -0.89
CA ALA A 81 -3.28 3.90 -1.23
C ALA A 81 -4.67 3.61 -0.63
N GLY A 82 -4.95 4.16 0.55
CA GLY A 82 -6.30 4.11 1.16
C GLY A 82 -7.36 4.86 0.36
N TYR A 83 -6.98 5.97 -0.30
CA TYR A 83 -7.90 6.80 -1.07
C TYR A 83 -8.20 6.27 -2.48
N PHE A 84 -7.25 5.58 -3.13
CA PHE A 84 -7.45 5.03 -4.48
C PHE A 84 -8.35 3.79 -4.53
N ILE A 85 -8.60 3.14 -3.39
CA ILE A 85 -9.40 1.91 -3.31
C ILE A 85 -10.81 2.12 -2.74
N SER A 86 -11.11 3.35 -2.30
CA SER A 86 -12.42 3.73 -1.75
C SER A 86 -13.39 4.16 -2.84
#